data_AF-A0A4V2FDR7-F1
#
_entry.id   AF-A0A4V2FDR7-F1
#
_cell.length_a   1.000
_cell.length_b   1.000
_cell.length_c   1.000
_cell.angle_alpha   90.00
_cell.angle_beta   90.00
_cell.angle_gamma   90.00
#
_symmetry.space_group_name_H-M   'P 1'
#
loop_
_entity.id
_entity.type
_entity.pdbx_description
1 polymer ?
#
loop_
_entity_poly.entity_id
_entity_poly.type
_entity_poly.pdbx_seq_one_letter_code
_entity_poly.pdbx_strand_id
1 'polypeptide(L)'
;MSTESAAVRRGLDANAFGPHSATPYLEAQHDGKDPLVLVSAVVLSGDTVWPRQLAESIDVTVHGLHVTVRFADGTTADVQLGEEVGDGGGTAPVAGAPA
;
A
#
# COMPACT_ATOMS: atom_id res chain seq x y z
N MET A 1 5.99 -7.87 -23.75
CA MET A 1 5.71 -8.34 -22.38
C MET A 1 6.55 -7.49 -21.46
N SER A 2 5.93 -6.69 -20.59
CA SER A 2 6.65 -5.96 -19.55
C SER A 2 7.12 -6.97 -18.52
N THR A 3 8.41 -6.99 -18.19
CA THR A 3 8.96 -7.85 -17.14
C THR A 3 8.84 -7.11 -15.82
N GLU A 4 7.85 -7.52 -15.03
CA GLU A 4 7.62 -7.01 -13.68
C GLU A 4 8.07 -8.09 -12.69
N SER A 5 8.74 -7.68 -11.61
CA SER A 5 9.10 -8.59 -10.53
C SER A 5 8.81 -7.94 -9.18
N ALA A 6 8.18 -8.69 -8.28
CA ALA A 6 7.88 -8.25 -6.93
C ALA A 6 8.52 -9.21 -5.93
N ALA A 7 9.09 -8.66 -4.85
CA ALA A 7 9.70 -9.44 -3.81
C ALA A 7 9.75 -8.67 -2.49
N VAL A 8 10.25 -9.34 -1.45
CA VAL A 8 10.42 -8.78 -0.11
C VAL A 8 11.90 -8.75 0.22
N ARG A 9 12.42 -7.55 0.48
CA ARG A 9 13.77 -7.39 1.02
C ARG A 9 13.73 -7.50 2.53
N ARG A 10 14.46 -8.45 3.09
CA ARG A 10 14.64 -8.63 4.55
C ARG A 10 16.02 -8.15 4.94
N GLY A 11 16.11 -7.38 6.01
CA GLY A 11 17.39 -6.90 6.53
C GLY A 11 17.22 -6.23 7.89
N LEU A 12 18.29 -6.21 8.69
CA LEU A 12 18.36 -5.35 9.86
C LEU A 12 18.25 -3.89 9.40
N ASP A 13 17.38 -3.12 10.06
CA ASP A 13 17.08 -1.72 9.73
C ASP A 13 16.60 -1.50 8.28
N ALA A 14 16.00 -2.51 7.63
CA ALA A 14 15.50 -2.40 6.26
C ALA A 14 14.29 -1.46 6.11
N ASN A 15 13.61 -1.15 7.21
CA ASN A 15 12.68 -0.02 7.34
C ASN A 15 12.51 0.39 8.82
N ALA A 16 11.70 1.44 9.05
CA ALA A 16 11.44 2.02 10.37
C ALA A 16 10.68 1.10 11.35
N PHE A 17 10.27 -0.11 10.93
CA PHE A 17 9.46 -1.03 11.74
C PHE A 17 10.29 -2.07 12.52
N GLY A 18 11.62 -1.89 12.62
CA GLY A 18 12.49 -2.62 13.56
C GLY A 18 13.36 -3.74 12.95
N PRO A 19 14.07 -4.54 13.79
CA PRO A 19 15.14 -5.45 13.37
C PRO A 19 14.69 -6.67 12.54
N HIS A 20 13.38 -6.92 12.44
CA HIS A 20 12.79 -7.96 11.59
C HIS A 20 11.94 -7.39 10.46
N SER A 21 12.23 -6.16 10.08
CA SER A 21 11.52 -5.46 9.04
C SER A 21 11.67 -6.12 7.67
N ALA A 22 10.55 -6.19 6.97
CA ALA A 22 10.44 -6.62 5.59
C ALA A 22 9.95 -5.45 4.76
N THR A 23 10.71 -5.07 3.74
CA THR A 23 10.33 -4.00 2.80
C THR A 23 9.89 -4.63 1.49
N PRO A 24 8.58 -4.59 1.16
CA PRO A 24 8.11 -5.04 -0.14
C PRO A 24 8.64 -4.09 -1.22
N TYR A 25 9.00 -4.64 -2.37
CA TYR A 25 9.41 -3.86 -3.53
C TYR A 25 8.86 -4.47 -4.82
N LEU A 26 8.68 -3.60 -5.81
CA LEU A 26 8.27 -3.92 -7.17
C LEU A 26 9.28 -3.29 -8.13
N GLU A 27 9.79 -4.08 -9.06
CA GLU A 27 10.59 -3.62 -10.18
C GLU A 27 9.76 -3.74 -11.45
N ALA A 28 9.59 -2.63 -12.17
CA ALA A 28 8.86 -2.56 -13.41
C ALA A 28 9.58 -1.64 -14.39
N GLN A 29 9.56 -1.98 -15.68
CA GLN A 29 10.09 -1.11 -16.72
C GLN A 29 9.12 0.04 -16.98
N HIS A 30 9.65 1.26 -17.02
CA HIS A 30 8.87 2.47 -17.30
C HIS A 30 9.57 3.32 -18.38
N ASP A 31 8.83 3.72 -19.42
CA ASP A 31 9.37 4.46 -20.57
C ASP A 31 9.28 5.99 -20.41
N GLY A 32 8.73 6.47 -19.30
CA GLY A 32 8.71 7.89 -18.93
C GLY A 32 7.67 8.76 -19.65
N LYS A 33 6.75 8.17 -20.43
CA LYS A 33 5.81 8.96 -21.25
C LYS A 33 4.53 9.35 -20.52
N ASP A 34 4.04 8.47 -19.65
CA ASP A 34 2.81 8.65 -18.88
C ASP A 34 3.11 8.55 -17.38
N PRO A 35 2.27 9.11 -16.49
CA PRO A 35 2.40 8.88 -15.06
C PRO A 35 2.30 7.38 -14.74
N LEU A 36 3.31 6.85 -14.02
CA LEU A 36 3.29 5.48 -13.53
C LEU A 36 2.65 5.43 -12.15
N VAL A 37 1.58 4.64 -12.02
CA VAL A 37 0.96 4.34 -10.73
C VAL A 37 1.25 2.90 -10.35
N LEU A 38 1.97 2.72 -9.25
CA LEU A 38 2.27 1.41 -8.66
C LEU A 38 1.47 1.26 -7.37
N VAL A 39 0.67 0.20 -7.27
CA VAL A 39 -0.13 -0.08 -6.07
C VAL A 39 0.47 -1.27 -5.35
N SER A 40 0.81 -1.07 -4.07
CA SER A 40 1.29 -2.13 -3.18
C SER A 40 0.36 -2.22 -1.97
N ALA A 41 -0.23 -3.39 -1.75
CA ALA A 41 -1.05 -3.66 -0.57
C ALA A 41 -0.18 -4.29 0.52
N VAL A 42 -0.05 -3.61 1.65
CA VAL A 42 0.63 -4.12 2.84
C VAL A 42 -0.41 -4.44 3.90
N VAL A 43 -0.50 -5.71 4.30
CA VAL A 43 -1.48 -6.16 5.30
C VAL A 43 -0.75 -6.46 6.60
N LEU A 44 -1.14 -5.73 7.65
CA LEU A 44 -0.66 -5.93 9.01
C LEU A 44 -1.77 -6.62 9.81
N SER A 45 -1.49 -7.84 10.27
CA SER A 45 -2.46 -8.66 11.01
C SER A 45 -1.80 -9.22 12.26
N GLY A 46 -2.54 -9.22 13.38
CA GLY A 46 -2.17 -9.96 14.59
C GLY A 46 -2.48 -11.46 14.48
N ASP A 47 -3.36 -11.83 13.55
CA ASP A 47 -3.81 -13.20 13.31
C ASP A 47 -3.17 -13.83 12.07
N THR A 48 -3.41 -15.13 11.89
CA THR A 48 -2.96 -15.89 10.71
C THR A 48 -3.60 -15.35 9.44
N VAL A 49 -2.77 -14.94 8.48
CA VAL A 49 -3.19 -14.53 7.14
C VAL A 49 -3.00 -15.69 6.16
N TRP A 50 -4.01 -15.94 5.32
CA TRP A 50 -3.94 -16.91 4.25
C TRP A 50 -3.65 -16.18 2.93
N PRO A 51 -2.42 -16.25 2.37
CA PRO A 51 -2.00 -15.33 1.30
C PRO A 51 -2.86 -15.40 0.03
N ARG A 52 -3.32 -16.59 -0.35
CA ARG A 52 -4.16 -16.77 -1.54
C ARG A 52 -5.53 -16.12 -1.36
N GLN A 53 -6.20 -16.42 -0.26
CA GLN A 53 -7.51 -15.86 0.06
C GLN A 53 -7.45 -14.34 0.21
N LEU A 54 -6.36 -13.83 0.81
CA LEU A 54 -6.14 -12.40 0.91
C LEU A 54 -5.97 -11.76 -0.48
N ALA A 55 -5.17 -12.35 -1.35
CA ALA A 55 -4.98 -11.86 -2.71
C ALA A 55 -6.30 -11.87 -3.52
N GLU A 56 -7.14 -12.89 -3.33
CA GLU A 56 -8.45 -13.00 -3.98
C GLU A 56 -9.52 -12.07 -3.37
N SER A 57 -9.27 -11.54 -2.16
CA SER A 57 -10.19 -10.67 -1.43
C SER A 57 -10.08 -9.18 -1.78
N ILE A 58 -9.04 -8.79 -2.53
CA ILE A 58 -8.73 -7.41 -2.88
C ILE A 58 -8.74 -7.29 -4.41
N ASP A 59 -9.60 -6.42 -4.92
CA ASP A 59 -9.67 -6.07 -6.34
C ASP A 59 -9.18 -4.63 -6.51
N VAL A 60 -8.25 -4.41 -7.44
CA VAL A 60 -7.66 -3.09 -7.70
C VAL A 60 -7.83 -2.76 -9.18
N THR A 61 -8.46 -1.62 -9.45
CA THR A 61 -8.57 -1.06 -10.79
C THR A 61 -7.83 0.28 -10.83
N VAL A 62 -6.99 0.48 -11.85
CA VAL A 62 -6.22 1.72 -12.05
C VAL A 62 -6.61 2.35 -13.38
N HIS A 63 -7.05 3.59 -13.35
CA HIS A 63 -7.41 4.41 -14.50
C HIS A 63 -6.66 5.73 -14.46
N GLY A 64 -5.52 5.80 -15.16
CA GLY A 64 -4.63 6.96 -15.11
C GLY A 64 -4.11 7.18 -13.68
N LEU A 65 -4.50 8.29 -13.07
CA LEU A 65 -4.14 8.66 -11.70
C LEU A 65 -5.19 8.28 -10.64
N HIS A 66 -6.29 7.66 -11.06
CA HIS A 66 -7.36 7.21 -10.16
C HIS A 66 -7.21 5.72 -9.86
N VAL A 67 -7.24 5.37 -8.57
CA VAL A 67 -7.16 3.99 -8.07
C VAL A 67 -8.41 3.68 -7.28
N THR A 68 -9.12 2.61 -7.66
CA THR A 68 -10.23 2.07 -6.89
C THR A 68 -9.83 0.72 -6.33
N VAL A 69 -9.96 0.56 -5.02
CA VAL A 69 -9.72 -0.70 -4.30
C VAL A 69 -11.05 -1.19 -3.75
N ARG A 70 -11.41 -2.44 -4.01
CA ARG A 70 -12.58 -3.10 -3.44
C ARG A 70 -12.13 -4.23 -2.50
N PHE A 71 -12.68 -4.24 -1.30
CA PHE A 71 -12.41 -5.24 -0.28
C PHE A 71 -13.50 -6.33 -0.24
N ALA A 72 -13.22 -7.44 0.46
CA ALA A 72 -14.14 -8.57 0.55
C ALA A 72 -15.46 -8.28 1.27
N ASP A 73 -15.52 -7.26 2.12
CA ASP A 73 -16.76 -6.80 2.74
C ASP A 73 -17.62 -5.95 1.80
N GLY A 74 -17.15 -5.72 0.57
CA GLY A 74 -17.80 -4.90 -0.44
C GLY A 74 -17.52 -3.41 -0.32
N THR A 75 -16.76 -2.98 0.70
CA THR A 75 -16.34 -1.57 0.82
C THR A 75 -15.34 -1.21 -0.27
N THR A 76 -15.30 0.08 -0.60
CA THR A 76 -14.38 0.62 -1.60
C THR A 76 -13.57 1.77 -1.02
N ALA A 77 -12.32 1.87 -1.46
CA ALA A 77 -11.48 3.04 -1.26
C ALA A 77 -11.09 3.60 -2.63
N ASP A 78 -11.29 4.90 -2.80
CA ASP A 78 -10.99 5.62 -4.04
C ASP A 78 -9.88 6.64 -3.76
N VAL A 79 -8.83 6.61 -4.56
CA VAL A 79 -7.64 7.45 -4.40
C VAL A 79 -7.36 8.16 -5.72
N GLN A 80 -7.42 9.49 -5.70
CA GLN A 80 -6.97 10.33 -6.80
C GLN A 80 -5.57 10.85 -6.50
N LEU A 81 -4.60 10.47 -7.32
CA LEU A 81 -3.24 10.97 -7.22
C LEU A 81 -3.14 12.34 -7.91
N GLY A 82 -2.47 13.29 -7.28
CA GLY A 82 -2.21 14.62 -7.86
C GLY A 82 -3.10 15.76 -7.33
N GLU A 83 -4.14 15.47 -6.55
CA GLU A 83 -4.70 16.43 -5.59
C GLU A 83 -4.06 16.18 -4.22
N GLU A 84 -3.68 17.25 -3.52
CA GLU A 84 -3.25 17.17 -2.13
C GLU A 84 -4.41 16.54 -1.34
N VAL A 85 -4.20 15.33 -0.80
CA VAL A 85 -5.11 14.74 0.17
C VAL A 85 -5.02 15.64 1.40
N GLY A 86 -5.88 16.65 1.47
CA GLY A 86 -6.16 17.32 2.72
C GLY A 86 -6.55 16.22 3.70
N ASP A 87 -5.77 16.07 4.76
CA ASP A 87 -6.05 15.18 5.87
C ASP A 87 -7.38 15.64 6.49
N GLY A 88 -8.50 15.11 5.98
CA GLY A 88 -9.85 15.43 6.43
C GLY A 88 -10.14 14.94 7.86
N GLY A 89 -9.20 15.08 8.78
CA GLY A 89 -9.25 14.67 10.17
C GLY A 89 -7.96 15.06 10.88
N GLY A 90 -7.95 16.26 11.44
CA GLY A 90 -6.84 16.77 12.23
C GLY A 90 -6.44 15.79 13.34
N THR A 91 -5.13 15.56 13.45
CA THR A 91 -4.55 14.99 14.66
C THR A 91 -4.60 16.05 15.75
N ALA A 92 -5.73 16.16 16.44
CA ALA A 92 -5.74 16.81 17.74
C ALA A 92 -4.80 16.00 18.66
N PRO A 93 -3.87 16.65 19.40
CA PRO A 93 -3.09 15.94 20.40
C PRO A 93 -4.04 15.33 21.42
N VAL A 94 -3.89 14.03 21.69
CA VAL A 94 -4.53 13.40 22.84
C VAL A 94 -3.98 14.07 24.10
N ALA A 95 -4.82 14.86 24.77
CA ALA A 95 -4.48 15.39 26.07
C ALA A 95 -4.32 14.22 27.06
N GLY A 96 -3.08 13.94 27.49
CA GLY A 96 -2.83 13.00 28.59
C GLY A 96 -1.68 12.00 28.45
N ALA A 97 -0.68 12.19 27.58
CA ALA A 97 0.55 11.41 27.68
C ALA A 97 1.42 11.96 28.85
N PRO A 98 1.77 11.16 29.88
CA PRO A 98 2.64 11.60 30.96
C PRO A 98 4.08 11.76 30.47
N ALA A 99 4.80 12.68 31.13
CA ALA A 99 6.18 13.09 30.81
C ALA A 99 7.22 11.97 30.92
#